data_AF-A0A101QJ16-F1
#
_entry.id   AF-A0A101QJ16-F1
#
_cell.length_a   1.000
_cell.length_b   1.000
_cell.length_c   1.000
_cell.angle_alpha   90.00
_cell.angle_beta   90.00
_cell.angle_gamma   90.00
#
_symmetry.space_group_name_H-M   'P 1'
#
loop_
_entity.id
_entity.type
_entity.pdbx_description
1 polymer ?
#
loop_
_entity_poly.entity_id
_entity_poly.type
_entity_poly.pdbx_seq_one_letter_code
_entity_poly.pdbx_strand_id
1 'polypeptide(L)'
;MARHTSPQHSTAQRALIVLATAGAALCAGAATASADSIPGVGLNYRPVNLGNVDPQAGARALTGTVGYVTGPVAGLKPNPLAGTGVDPLDNGVGTQLADFKPVGSQTLTRPLAQAPSLGSVPVLGQVLGALGR
;
A
#
# COMPACT_ATOMS: atom_id res chain seq x y z
N MET A 1 46.17 2.74 4.04
CA MET A 1 45.53 3.58 3.00
C MET A 1 44.23 2.90 2.55
N ALA A 2 43.09 3.28 3.14
CA ALA A 2 41.78 2.81 2.71
C ALA A 2 41.05 3.99 2.03
N ARG A 3 40.54 3.74 0.84
CA ARG A 3 40.06 4.73 -0.13
C ARG A 3 38.61 5.06 0.21
N HIS A 4 38.29 6.34 0.36
CA HIS A 4 36.94 6.81 0.58
C HIS A 4 36.07 6.50 -0.65
N THR A 5 35.07 5.63 -0.49
CA THR A 5 34.03 5.39 -1.48
C THR A 5 33.12 6.61 -1.50
N SER A 6 33.17 7.40 -2.58
CA SER A 6 32.29 8.55 -2.76
C SER A 6 30.82 8.11 -2.85
N PRO A 7 29.86 8.83 -2.24
CA PRO A 7 28.45 8.46 -2.33
C PRO A 7 27.91 8.76 -3.73
N GLN A 8 27.61 7.72 -4.51
CA GLN A 8 26.95 7.81 -5.83
C GLN A 8 25.43 8.15 -5.75
N HIS A 9 24.92 8.41 -4.54
CA HIS A 9 23.47 8.54 -4.29
C HIS A 9 22.87 9.92 -4.59
N SER A 10 23.66 10.97 -4.84
CA SER A 10 23.09 12.34 -4.89
C SER A 10 22.18 12.57 -6.10
N THR A 11 22.50 12.00 -7.27
CA THR A 11 21.70 12.14 -8.49
C THR A 11 20.42 11.31 -8.43
N ALA A 12 20.50 10.07 -7.94
CA ALA A 12 19.32 9.22 -7.73
C ALA A 12 18.37 9.83 -6.69
N GLN A 13 18.89 10.33 -5.58
CA GLN A 13 18.10 10.97 -4.53
C GLN A 13 17.44 12.27 -5.03
N ARG A 14 18.15 13.10 -5.81
CA ARG A 14 17.56 14.30 -6.42
C ARG A 14 16.49 13.96 -7.45
N ALA A 15 16.69 12.91 -8.27
CA ALA A 15 15.68 12.44 -9.20
C ALA A 15 14.41 11.97 -8.49
N LEU A 16 14.55 11.27 -7.36
CA LEU A 16 13.42 10.84 -6.53
C LEU A 16 12.68 12.01 -5.88
N ILE A 17 13.39 13.04 -5.43
CA ILE A 17 12.77 14.25 -4.86
C ILE A 17 11.97 15.03 -5.93
N VAL A 18 12.53 15.15 -7.15
CA VAL A 18 11.83 15.79 -8.28
C VAL A 18 10.60 14.98 -8.70
N LEU A 19 10.71 13.64 -8.71
CA LEU A 19 9.58 12.78 -9.03
C LEU A 19 8.46 12.84 -7.96
N ALA A 20 8.83 12.88 -6.68
CA ALA A 20 7.89 13.00 -5.57
C ALA A 20 7.13 14.34 -5.57
N THR A 21 7.85 15.44 -5.86
CA THR A 21 7.24 16.78 -5.96
C THR A 21 6.36 16.93 -7.21
N ALA A 22 6.75 16.34 -8.34
CA ALA A 22 5.89 16.27 -9.53
C ALA A 22 4.62 15.43 -9.31
N GLY A 23 4.73 14.30 -8.59
CA GLY A 23 3.58 13.43 -8.27
C GLY A 23 2.54 14.11 -7.38
N ALA A 24 2.97 14.88 -6.37
CA ALA A 24 2.05 15.63 -5.50
C ALA A 24 1.27 16.72 -6.25
N ALA A 25 1.90 17.39 -7.22
CA ALA A 25 1.22 18.36 -8.08
C ALA A 25 0.21 17.71 -9.04
N LEU A 26 0.47 16.47 -9.49
CA LEU A 26 -0.42 15.74 -10.40
C LEU A 26 -1.68 15.20 -9.69
N CYS A 27 -1.56 14.79 -8.42
CA CYS A 27 -2.72 14.35 -7.62
C CYS A 27 -3.69 15.49 -7.27
N ALA A 28 -3.21 16.74 -7.21
CA ALA A 28 -4.08 17.91 -7.00
C ALA A 28 -4.91 18.28 -8.25
N GLY A 29 -4.56 17.76 -9.43
CA GLY A 29 -5.23 18.10 -10.71
C GLY A 29 -6.40 17.21 -11.10
N ALA A 30 -6.61 16.06 -10.44
CA ALA A 30 -7.62 15.08 -10.86
C ALA A 30 -8.99 15.26 -10.18
N ALA A 31 -9.15 16.18 -9.23
CA ALA A 31 -10.38 16.30 -8.44
C ALA A 31 -11.41 17.31 -9.00
N THR A 32 -11.03 18.45 -9.57
CA THR A 32 -12.01 19.40 -10.17
C THR A 32 -11.30 20.43 -11.06
N ALA A 33 -11.47 20.37 -12.38
CA ALA A 33 -11.19 21.51 -13.26
C ALA A 33 -11.99 21.45 -14.56
N SER A 34 -13.32 21.58 -14.45
CA SER A 34 -14.10 22.24 -15.52
C SER A 34 -13.90 23.74 -15.34
N ALA A 35 -12.82 24.30 -15.91
CA ALA A 35 -12.59 25.74 -15.91
C ALA A 35 -13.04 26.30 -17.27
N ASP A 36 -14.17 27.00 -17.24
CA ASP A 36 -14.56 27.92 -18.30
C ASP A 36 -13.45 28.97 -18.49
N SER A 37 -13.16 29.32 -19.74
CA SER A 37 -12.01 30.15 -20.09
C SER A 37 -12.29 31.62 -19.76
N ILE A 38 -11.80 32.11 -18.62
CA ILE A 38 -11.81 33.55 -18.30
C ILE A 38 -10.61 34.21 -19.01
N PRO A 39 -10.82 35.19 -19.91
CA PRO A 39 -9.72 35.89 -20.54
C PRO A 39 -9.16 36.99 -19.61
N GLY A 40 -7.88 36.86 -19.27
CA GLY A 40 -7.02 38.02 -18.96
C GLY A 40 -6.55 38.18 -17.51
N VAL A 41 -5.36 37.63 -17.21
CA VAL A 41 -4.30 38.29 -16.42
C VAL A 41 -2.98 37.84 -17.02
N GLY A 42 -2.12 38.79 -17.40
CA GLY A 42 -0.86 38.57 -18.12
C GLY A 42 0.23 37.89 -17.29
N LEU A 43 0.05 36.60 -17.01
CA LEU A 43 1.12 35.71 -16.59
C LEU A 43 1.58 34.94 -17.82
N ASN A 44 2.85 35.12 -18.21
CA ASN A 44 3.52 34.29 -19.20
C ASN A 44 3.68 32.87 -18.62
N TYR A 45 2.59 32.11 -18.51
CA TYR A 45 2.66 30.67 -18.40
C TYR A 45 3.19 30.17 -19.73
N ARG A 46 4.47 29.81 -19.78
CA ARG A 46 4.93 28.89 -20.81
C ARG A 46 4.24 27.56 -20.51
N PRO A 47 3.26 27.12 -21.31
CA PRO A 47 2.67 25.81 -21.09
C PRO A 47 3.84 24.82 -21.22
N VAL A 48 4.03 23.97 -20.20
CA VAL A 48 4.88 22.80 -20.41
C VAL A 48 4.20 22.05 -21.55
N ASN A 49 4.85 21.99 -22.71
CA ASN A 49 4.36 21.18 -23.80
C ASN A 49 4.73 19.75 -23.40
N LEU A 50 3.77 19.03 -22.80
CA LEU A 50 3.96 17.66 -22.34
C LEU A 50 4.23 16.69 -23.52
N GLY A 51 4.14 17.16 -24.77
CA GLY A 51 4.07 16.28 -25.95
C GLY A 51 2.78 15.46 -25.91
N ASN A 52 2.72 14.39 -26.72
CA ASN A 52 1.66 13.40 -26.62
C ASN A 52 1.90 12.52 -25.39
N VAL A 53 1.40 12.95 -24.24
CA VAL A 53 1.28 12.07 -23.06
C VAL A 53 0.00 11.28 -23.24
N ASP A 54 0.12 9.96 -23.23
CA ASP A 54 -1.03 9.07 -23.12
C ASP A 54 -1.41 8.94 -21.63
N PRO A 55 -2.48 9.62 -21.17
CA PRO A 55 -2.93 9.50 -19.79
C PRO A 55 -3.35 8.05 -19.44
N GLN A 56 -3.77 7.25 -20.43
CA GLN A 56 -4.09 5.84 -20.21
C GLN A 56 -2.83 5.02 -19.93
N ALA A 57 -1.70 5.32 -20.59
CA ALA A 57 -0.42 4.67 -20.30
C ALA A 57 0.05 4.97 -18.87
N GLY A 58 -0.10 6.23 -18.41
CA GLY A 58 0.22 6.62 -17.04
C GLY A 58 -0.66 5.92 -16.00
N ALA A 59 -1.97 5.87 -16.24
CA ALA A 59 -2.91 5.15 -15.37
C ALA A 59 -2.59 3.64 -15.30
N ARG A 60 -2.33 2.99 -16.44
CA ARG A 60 -1.94 1.57 -16.48
C ARG A 60 -0.62 1.31 -15.76
N ALA A 61 0.36 2.21 -15.87
CA ALA A 61 1.63 2.09 -15.16
C ALA A 61 1.45 2.20 -13.64
N LEU A 62 0.62 3.15 -13.18
CA LEU A 62 0.29 3.31 -11.76
C LEU A 62 -0.43 2.07 -11.22
N THR A 63 -1.52 1.67 -11.87
CA THR A 63 -2.29 0.47 -11.54
C THR A 63 -1.43 -0.79 -11.50
N GLY A 64 -0.58 -1.00 -12.51
CA GLY A 64 0.36 -2.13 -12.54
C GLY A 64 1.31 -2.11 -11.35
N THR A 65 1.82 -0.94 -10.98
CA THR A 65 2.72 -0.78 -9.82
C THR A 65 2.00 -1.08 -8.51
N VAL A 66 0.77 -0.61 -8.32
CA VAL A 66 0.00 -0.87 -7.10
C VAL A 66 -0.26 -2.37 -6.94
N GLY A 67 -0.59 -3.09 -8.01
CA GLY A 67 -0.75 -4.55 -7.98
C GLY A 67 0.49 -5.31 -7.53
N TYR A 68 1.70 -4.88 -7.93
CA TYR A 68 2.94 -5.48 -7.45
C TYR A 68 3.20 -5.25 -5.95
N VAL A 69 2.66 -4.17 -5.37
CA VAL A 69 2.82 -3.85 -3.95
C VAL A 69 1.73 -4.51 -3.11
N THR A 70 0.47 -4.50 -3.56
CA THR A 70 -0.67 -5.01 -2.79
C THR A 70 -0.88 -6.52 -2.96
N GLY A 71 -0.44 -7.10 -4.08
CA GLY A 71 -0.54 -8.54 -4.34
C GLY A 71 0.14 -9.40 -3.28
N PRO A 72 1.43 -9.17 -2.95
CA PRO A 72 2.11 -9.91 -1.88
C PRO A 72 1.43 -9.75 -0.52
N VAL A 73 0.96 -8.54 -0.20
CA VAL A 73 0.29 -8.24 1.09
C VAL A 73 -1.05 -8.95 1.19
N ALA A 74 -1.81 -9.05 0.11
CA ALA A 74 -3.09 -9.75 0.07
C ALA A 74 -2.96 -11.25 0.35
N GLY A 75 -1.82 -11.86 0.01
CA GLY A 75 -1.52 -13.26 0.30
C GLY A 75 -1.14 -13.53 1.76
N LEU A 76 -0.80 -12.50 2.54
CA LEU A 76 -0.35 -12.69 3.93
C LEU A 76 -1.51 -13.09 4.83
N LYS A 77 -1.26 -14.09 5.69
CA LYS A 77 -2.11 -14.35 6.85
C LYS A 77 -1.78 -13.33 7.94
N PRO A 78 -2.78 -12.90 8.74
CA PRO A 78 -2.53 -12.11 9.94
C PRO A 78 -1.56 -12.78 10.92
N ASN A 79 -1.63 -14.11 11.03
CA ASN A 79 -0.67 -14.94 11.73
C ASN A 79 0.15 -15.78 10.74
N PRO A 80 1.42 -15.46 10.46
CA PRO A 80 2.26 -16.22 9.55
C PRO A 80 2.55 -17.65 10.01
N LEU A 81 2.47 -17.91 11.31
CA LEU A 81 2.72 -19.22 11.92
C LEU A 81 1.43 -20.06 12.07
N ALA A 82 0.29 -19.57 11.57
CA ALA A 82 -1.00 -20.24 11.62
C ALA A 82 -0.95 -21.66 11.04
N GLY A 83 -1.30 -22.65 11.87
CA GLY A 83 -1.32 -24.06 11.50
C GLY A 83 0.05 -24.75 11.52
N THR A 84 1.07 -24.09 12.07
CA THR A 84 2.36 -24.70 12.37
C THR A 84 2.37 -25.23 13.80
N GLY A 85 3.25 -26.19 14.11
CA GLY A 85 3.43 -26.68 15.49
C GLY A 85 4.11 -25.70 16.44
N VAL A 86 4.47 -24.50 15.97
CA VAL A 86 5.13 -23.43 16.73
C VAL A 86 4.30 -22.14 16.71
N ASP A 87 3.01 -22.23 16.40
CA ASP A 87 2.09 -21.09 16.41
C ASP A 87 1.97 -20.52 17.84
N PRO A 88 2.48 -19.31 18.10
CA PRO A 88 2.43 -18.74 19.45
C PRO A 88 1.00 -18.42 19.91
N LEU A 89 0.07 -18.22 18.97
CA LEU A 89 -1.31 -17.91 19.30
C LEU A 89 -2.12 -19.16 19.71
N ASP A 90 -1.55 -20.35 19.49
CA ASP A 90 -2.11 -21.61 19.96
C ASP A 90 -1.53 -22.06 21.32
N ASN A 91 -0.48 -21.38 21.79
CA ASN A 91 0.10 -21.57 23.13
C ASN A 91 -0.75 -20.91 24.22
N GLY A 92 -1.97 -21.39 24.44
CA GLY A 92 -2.85 -20.81 25.44
C GLY A 92 -2.89 -21.57 26.77
N VAL A 93 -3.41 -20.87 27.77
CA VAL A 93 -3.64 -21.38 29.12
C VAL A 93 -5.14 -21.44 29.38
N GLY A 94 -5.57 -22.49 30.06
CA GLY A 94 -6.98 -22.72 30.39
C GLY A 94 -7.17 -22.92 31.89
N THR A 95 -8.31 -22.45 32.39
CA THR A 95 -8.77 -22.75 33.74
C THR A 95 -10.21 -23.26 33.68
N GLN A 96 -10.54 -24.16 34.60
CA GLN A 96 -11.89 -24.66 34.79
C GLN A 96 -12.18 -24.68 36.28
N LEU A 97 -13.34 -24.16 36.66
CA LEU A 97 -13.82 -24.20 38.04
C LEU A 97 -15.00 -25.16 38.09
N ALA A 98 -14.86 -26.26 38.84
CA ALA A 98 -15.88 -27.30 38.95
C ALA A 98 -16.44 -27.74 37.57
N ASP A 99 -17.75 -27.74 37.43
CA ASP A 99 -18.54 -28.14 36.27
C ASP A 99 -18.88 -26.99 35.31
N PHE A 100 -18.32 -25.79 35.52
CA PHE A 100 -18.44 -24.70 34.55
C PHE A 100 -17.68 -25.00 33.26
N LYS A 101 -18.10 -24.32 32.18
CA LYS A 101 -17.40 -24.39 30.90
C LYS A 101 -15.96 -23.85 31.06
N PRO A 102 -14.93 -24.59 30.61
CA PRO A 102 -13.55 -24.12 30.66
C PRO A 102 -13.39 -22.79 29.92
N VAL A 103 -12.58 -21.90 30.49
CA VAL A 103 -12.17 -20.66 29.85
C VAL A 103 -10.69 -20.74 29.54
N GLY A 104 -10.31 -20.36 28.33
CA GLY A 104 -8.91 -20.38 27.89
C GLY A 104 -8.59 -19.17 27.04
N SER A 105 -7.33 -18.75 27.09
CA SER A 105 -6.83 -17.61 26.33
C SER A 105 -6.99 -17.81 24.82
N GLN A 106 -7.03 -19.05 24.35
CA GLN A 106 -7.27 -19.40 22.95
C GLN A 106 -8.61 -18.89 22.44
N THR A 107 -9.61 -18.68 23.30
CA THR A 107 -10.90 -18.10 22.89
C THR A 107 -10.71 -16.68 22.30
N LEU A 108 -9.70 -15.96 22.79
CA LEU A 108 -9.38 -14.60 22.36
C LEU A 108 -8.37 -14.57 21.21
N THR A 109 -7.48 -15.55 21.14
CA THR A 109 -6.42 -15.58 20.10
C THR A 109 -6.82 -16.34 18.84
N ARG A 110 -7.75 -17.31 18.92
CA ARG A 110 -8.21 -18.12 17.78
C ARG A 110 -8.63 -17.31 16.56
N PRO A 111 -9.38 -16.19 16.67
CA PRO A 111 -9.75 -15.39 15.51
C PRO A 111 -8.54 -14.91 14.69
N LEU A 112 -7.41 -14.65 15.34
CA LEU A 112 -6.16 -14.27 14.69
C LEU A 112 -5.33 -15.49 14.28
N ALA A 113 -5.28 -16.52 15.11
CA ALA A 113 -4.53 -17.74 14.85
C ALA A 113 -5.01 -18.47 13.60
N GLN A 114 -6.32 -18.40 13.31
CA GLN A 114 -6.97 -19.14 12.22
C GLN A 114 -7.52 -18.22 11.13
N ALA A 115 -7.17 -16.94 11.17
CA ALA A 115 -7.61 -15.99 10.16
C ALA A 115 -7.13 -16.42 8.76
N PRO A 116 -7.98 -16.29 7.73
CA PRO A 116 -7.55 -16.50 6.36
C PRO A 116 -6.69 -15.31 5.90
N SER A 117 -6.17 -15.34 4.67
CA SER A 117 -5.30 -14.26 4.19
C SER A 117 -6.03 -12.91 4.11
N LEU A 118 -5.30 -11.81 4.20
CA LEU A 118 -5.88 -10.46 4.18
C LEU A 118 -6.74 -10.21 2.93
N GLY A 119 -6.33 -10.74 1.77
CA GLY A 119 -7.08 -10.64 0.52
C GLY A 119 -8.37 -11.46 0.47
N SER A 120 -8.56 -12.41 1.39
CA SER A 120 -9.77 -13.24 1.47
C SER A 120 -10.82 -12.72 2.46
N VAL A 121 -10.46 -11.73 3.27
CA VAL A 121 -11.41 -11.04 4.17
C VAL A 121 -12.26 -10.11 3.31
N PRO A 122 -13.60 -10.18 3.29
CA PRO A 122 -14.43 -9.51 2.29
C PRO A 122 -14.12 -8.02 2.06
N VAL A 123 -14.05 -7.22 3.14
CA VAL A 123 -13.79 -5.78 3.04
C VAL A 123 -12.34 -5.50 2.64
N LEU A 124 -11.37 -6.19 3.25
CA LEU A 124 -9.94 -6.00 2.95
C LEU A 124 -9.59 -6.51 1.55
N GLY A 125 -10.17 -7.62 1.12
CA GLY A 125 -10.03 -8.19 -0.21
C GLY A 125 -10.59 -7.30 -1.30
N GLN A 126 -11.71 -6.62 -1.05
CA GLN A 126 -12.24 -5.61 -1.97
C GLN A 126 -11.28 -4.42 -2.09
N VAL A 127 -10.74 -3.91 -0.98
CA VAL A 127 -9.78 -2.79 -0.99
C VAL A 127 -8.47 -3.19 -1.68
N LEU A 128 -7.89 -4.33 -1.29
CA LEU A 128 -6.64 -4.83 -1.88
C LEU A 128 -6.80 -5.21 -3.35
N GLY A 129 -7.95 -5.77 -3.73
CA GLY A 129 -8.29 -6.08 -5.12
C GLY A 129 -8.63 -4.86 -5.96
N ALA A 130 -9.17 -3.78 -5.37
CA ALA A 130 -9.37 -2.50 -6.06
C ALA A 130 -8.05 -1.76 -6.29
N LEU A 131 -7.09 -1.91 -5.38
CA LEU A 131 -5.74 -1.37 -5.51
C LEU A 131 -4.91 -2.13 -6.56
N GLY A 132 -5.11 -3.46 -6.67
CA GLY A 132 -4.34 -4.29 -7.62
C GLY A 132 -4.93 -4.45 -9.02
N ARG A 133 -6.04 -3.78 -9.35
CA ARG A 133 -6.73 -3.86 -10.65
C ARG A 133 -6.38 -2.72 -11.58
#